data_AF-A0A2P6N9E8-F1
#
_entry.id   AF-A0A2P6N9E8-F1
#
_cell.length_a   1.000
_cell.length_b   1.000
_cell.length_c   1.000
_cell.angle_alpha   90.00
_cell.angle_beta   90.00
_cell.angle_gamma   90.00
#
_symmetry.space_group_name_H-M   'P 1'
#
loop_
_entity.id
_entity.type
_entity.pdbx_description
1 polymer ?
#
loop_
_entity_poly.entity_id
_entity_poly.type
_entity_poly.pdbx_seq_one_letter_code
_entity_poly.pdbx_strand_id
1 'polypeptide(L)'
;MIDPSISNSGQCYLPSRSVCLTDFNGQKALCPIGNKVCNKACYLPSSYHCSNGQLQAGAETASNANSPSTTKSVNNPSTTKVVNSPSTTSNVNSASGNAAATTASAGTCNTAGCPSGLCSCDGACYRAGQYNCAFDSIKNKNLLCQGSFAACNGQCYDNTQLSCSNGNLVTKTSSGSSSSGSSTTTGSSTTGSTSSSSGSTGSTSGSNGGSGVVVNPSPAAGQLPTQTADLRIINSCKETLWFEGRYGGQGAPIPGQSTTSLRALPGAYVDYVIPSTGLAGTRFWAKYGCDNNGRDCLIGDQMQYWPNPPGGCPVGGCTPPVDSLFEATWGCKPGTGCNAANPTTWFDTSQVDGWTIPYKLTTVGDTSKCDCLGSKCGFSGVDASRLDLAKCPKSEDVSNNGQFTSITSQGKSVALNNIDLRIISNGKVLGCMSPCKKLNWGAPYGLQQPESDGATMWMCCPTPTPSNCSPANGCITPDTCRTGPIEKTQFVAAVHDMAPGVYSYSYDDGVGLHACPAGVTKYTMEFCPAGSTQYPGTP
;
A
#
# COMPACT_ATOMS: atom_id res chain seq x y z
N MET A 1 -10.15 2.77 27.77
CA MET A 1 -8.86 2.57 28.46
C MET A 1 -8.13 1.46 27.71
N ILE A 2 -7.07 1.79 26.98
CA ILE A 2 -6.18 0.79 26.38
C ILE A 2 -5.20 0.42 27.48
N ASP A 3 -5.06 -0.86 27.81
CA ASP A 3 -4.14 -1.35 28.84
C ASP A 3 -2.75 -1.55 28.22
N PRO A 4 -1.77 -0.66 28.45
CA PRO A 4 -0.42 -0.85 27.95
C PRO A 4 0.28 -1.91 28.81
N SER A 5 0.78 -2.98 28.19
CA SER A 5 1.68 -3.89 28.88
C SER A 5 3.02 -3.20 29.14
N ILE A 6 3.49 -3.28 30.39
CA ILE A 6 4.72 -2.63 30.84
C ILE A 6 5.89 -3.61 30.65
N SER A 7 6.93 -3.18 29.94
CA SER A 7 8.19 -3.91 29.87
C SER A 7 9.03 -3.70 31.14
N ASN A 8 10.02 -4.55 31.40
CA ASN A 8 10.90 -4.46 32.58
C ASN A 8 11.80 -3.21 32.60
N SER A 9 11.74 -2.35 31.58
CA SER A 9 12.40 -1.05 31.51
C SER A 9 11.44 0.14 31.66
N GLY A 10 10.18 -0.11 32.05
CA GLY A 10 9.17 0.93 32.25
C GLY A 10 8.64 1.53 30.94
N GLN A 11 8.93 0.92 29.79
CA GLN A 11 8.40 1.35 28.51
C GLN A 11 7.08 0.61 28.22
N CYS A 12 6.02 1.39 28.03
CA CYS A 12 4.75 0.90 27.48
C CYS A 12 4.95 0.50 26.01
N TYR A 13 4.36 -0.62 25.59
CA TYR A 13 4.35 -1.00 24.19
C TYR A 13 2.97 -1.48 23.72
N LEU A 14 2.78 -1.49 22.40
CA LEU A 14 1.57 -2.03 21.77
C LEU A 14 1.77 -3.52 21.51
N PRO A 15 1.01 -4.42 22.18
CA PRO A 15 1.15 -5.86 21.99
C PRO A 15 0.90 -6.33 20.55
N SER A 16 0.18 -5.53 19.75
CA SER A 16 -0.11 -5.84 18.34
C SER A 16 1.06 -5.57 17.38
N ARG A 17 2.12 -4.88 17.82
CA ARG A 17 3.27 -4.52 16.96
C ARG A 17 4.61 -4.97 17.54
N SER A 18 4.68 -5.24 18.84
CA SER A 18 5.93 -5.57 19.51
C SER A 18 5.72 -6.56 20.63
N VAL A 19 6.77 -7.30 20.95
CA VAL A 19 6.85 -8.27 22.04
C VAL A 19 8.10 -8.00 22.88
N CYS A 20 7.96 -8.09 24.20
CA CYS A 20 9.10 -7.98 25.11
C CYS A 20 9.79 -9.35 25.22
N LEU A 21 10.97 -9.49 24.62
CA LEU A 21 11.75 -10.73 24.60
C LEU A 21 12.92 -10.65 25.57
N THR A 22 13.33 -11.79 26.14
CA THR A 22 14.50 -11.90 27.01
C THR A 22 15.61 -12.64 26.26
N ASP A 23 16.81 -12.08 26.20
CA ASP A 23 17.96 -12.74 25.61
C ASP A 23 18.59 -13.78 26.55
N PHE A 24 19.59 -14.51 26.05
CA PHE A 24 20.32 -15.54 26.80
C PHE A 24 21.08 -14.99 28.02
N ASN A 25 21.31 -13.67 28.11
CA ASN A 25 21.90 -12.99 29.27
C ASN A 25 20.83 -12.52 30.29
N GLY A 26 19.55 -12.86 30.08
CA GLY A 26 18.45 -12.38 30.92
C GLY A 26 18.06 -10.92 30.66
N GLN A 27 18.59 -10.28 29.61
CA GLN A 27 18.28 -8.88 29.30
C GLN A 27 17.04 -8.81 28.42
N LYS A 28 16.11 -7.91 28.77
CA LYS A 28 14.87 -7.71 28.02
C LYS A 28 15.04 -6.64 26.94
N ALA A 29 14.48 -6.88 25.76
CA ALA A 29 14.37 -5.91 24.67
C ALA A 29 12.97 -5.95 24.07
N LEU A 30 12.49 -4.79 23.62
CA LEU A 30 11.24 -4.68 22.90
C LEU A 30 11.50 -4.87 21.40
N CYS A 31 10.98 -5.95 20.82
CA CYS A 31 11.20 -6.30 19.42
C CYS A 31 9.89 -6.33 18.63
N PRO A 32 9.91 -5.98 17.33
CA PRO A 32 8.78 -6.24 16.44
C PRO A 32 8.34 -7.72 16.50
N ILE A 33 7.04 -7.97 16.33
CA ILE A 33 6.52 -9.35 16.25
C ILE A 33 7.25 -10.11 15.13
N GLY A 34 7.68 -11.33 15.43
CA GLY A 34 8.44 -12.20 14.52
C GLY A 34 9.97 -12.08 14.64
N ASN A 35 10.49 -11.06 15.33
CA ASN A 35 11.92 -10.94 15.61
C ASN A 35 12.34 -11.74 16.86
N LYS A 36 13.63 -12.05 16.97
CA LYS A 36 14.29 -12.57 18.19
C LYS A 36 15.23 -11.52 18.79
N VAL A 37 15.78 -11.77 19.98
CA VAL A 37 16.73 -10.87 20.66
C VAL A 37 18.10 -11.53 20.86
N CYS A 38 19.18 -10.80 20.61
CA CYS A 38 20.56 -11.19 20.87
C CYS A 38 21.31 -10.00 21.47
N ASN A 39 21.71 -10.09 22.74
CA ASN A 39 22.43 -9.03 23.45
C ASN A 39 21.74 -7.65 23.30
N LYS A 40 20.45 -7.59 23.66
CA LYS A 40 19.51 -6.45 23.46
C LYS A 40 19.19 -6.03 22.02
N ALA A 41 19.82 -6.58 20.98
CA ALA A 41 19.50 -6.27 19.59
C ALA A 41 18.39 -7.21 19.06
N CYS A 42 17.38 -6.63 18.42
CA CYS A 42 16.35 -7.40 17.73
C CYS A 42 16.84 -7.83 16.35
N TYR A 43 16.56 -9.07 15.95
CA TYR A 43 16.95 -9.60 14.64
C TYR A 43 15.87 -10.47 14.02
N LEU A 44 15.88 -10.54 12.69
CA LEU A 44 15.04 -11.44 11.89
C LEU A 44 15.71 -12.81 11.78
N PRO A 45 15.10 -13.90 12.28
CA PRO A 45 15.70 -15.25 12.23
C PRO A 45 15.99 -15.76 10.81
N SER A 46 15.33 -15.19 9.80
CA SER A 46 15.56 -15.50 8.38
C SER A 46 16.87 -14.94 7.83
N SER A 47 17.50 -13.99 8.52
CA SER A 47 18.68 -13.26 8.03
C SER A 47 19.85 -13.29 9.00
N TYR A 48 19.58 -13.54 10.28
CA TYR A 48 20.58 -13.58 11.34
C TYR A 48 20.25 -14.67 12.36
N HIS A 49 21.26 -15.07 13.14
CA HIS A 49 21.11 -15.91 14.32
C HIS A 49 22.01 -15.43 15.46
N CYS A 50 21.70 -15.83 16.70
CA CYS A 50 22.50 -15.49 17.87
C CYS A 50 23.39 -16.68 18.26
N SER A 51 24.70 -16.49 18.25
CA SER A 51 25.66 -17.54 18.65
C SER A 51 26.64 -16.97 19.68
N ASN A 52 26.67 -17.59 20.87
CA ASN A 52 27.47 -17.12 22.02
C ASN A 52 27.27 -15.63 22.33
N GLY A 53 26.04 -15.15 22.14
CA GLY A 53 25.69 -13.76 22.38
C GLY A 53 26.15 -12.74 21.36
N GLN A 54 26.69 -13.18 20.25
CA GLN A 54 27.01 -12.34 19.11
C GLN A 54 25.99 -12.60 18.00
N LEU A 55 25.51 -11.51 17.41
CA LEU A 55 24.63 -11.59 16.25
C LEU A 55 25.49 -11.94 15.02
N GLN A 56 25.14 -13.03 14.34
CA GLN A 56 25.85 -13.51 13.16
C GLN A 56 24.92 -13.49 11.95
N ALA A 57 25.46 -13.13 10.79
CA ALA A 57 24.71 -13.17 9.53
C ALA A 57 24.45 -14.62 9.09
N GLY A 58 23.26 -14.86 8.54
CA GLY A 58 22.80 -16.17 8.11
C GLY A 58 21.57 -16.62 8.90
N ALA A 59 20.63 -17.27 8.20
CA ALA A 59 19.40 -17.76 8.78
C ALA A 59 19.67 -18.76 9.92
N GLU A 60 18.82 -18.75 10.94
CA GLU A 60 18.89 -19.69 12.05
C GLU A 60 18.54 -21.11 11.56
N THR A 61 19.51 -22.03 11.60
CA THR A 61 19.29 -23.44 11.29
C THR A 61 18.67 -24.15 12.50
N ALA A 62 17.87 -25.20 12.25
CA ALA A 62 17.21 -25.97 13.31
C ALA A 62 18.18 -26.55 14.36
N SER A 63 19.45 -26.75 14.01
CA SER A 63 20.51 -27.21 14.90
C SER A 63 20.94 -26.19 15.97
N ASN A 64 20.60 -24.90 15.79
CA ASN A 64 20.96 -23.81 16.69
C ASN A 64 19.78 -23.31 17.53
N ALA A 65 18.57 -23.83 17.26
CA ALA A 65 17.33 -23.42 17.90
C ALA A 65 16.99 -24.33 19.09
N ASN A 66 17.77 -24.27 20.17
CA ASN A 66 17.42 -24.60 21.56
C ASN A 66 18.61 -25.14 22.36
N SER A 67 19.09 -24.38 23.34
CA SER A 67 19.60 -24.99 24.58
C SER A 67 19.50 -23.99 25.75
N PRO A 68 18.42 -24.04 26.55
CA PRO A 68 18.42 -23.49 27.89
C PRO A 68 19.09 -24.51 28.83
N SER A 69 20.39 -24.37 29.08
CA SER A 69 21.11 -25.23 30.03
C SER A 69 20.82 -24.82 31.47
N THR A 70 19.96 -25.58 32.13
CA THR A 70 19.88 -25.66 33.60
C THR A 70 20.72 -26.83 34.09
N THR A 71 21.94 -26.57 34.56
CA THR A 71 22.60 -27.45 35.54
C THR A 71 23.59 -26.67 36.38
N LYS A 72 23.27 -26.54 37.68
CA LYS A 72 24.24 -26.26 38.74
C LYS A 72 25.22 -27.44 38.84
N SER A 73 26.52 -27.16 38.88
CA SER A 73 27.50 -28.03 39.52
C SER A 73 28.59 -27.19 40.19
N VAL A 74 29.10 -27.75 41.29
CA VAL A 74 29.92 -27.16 42.36
C VAL A 74 31.42 -27.41 42.10
N ASN A 75 32.28 -26.43 42.41
CA ASN A 75 33.75 -26.41 42.70
C ASN A 75 34.70 -27.35 41.90
N ASN A 76 35.87 -26.94 41.38
CA ASN A 76 37.07 -26.34 42.03
C ASN A 76 38.12 -25.99 40.92
N PRO A 77 39.32 -25.39 41.17
CA PRO A 77 39.88 -24.36 40.29
C PRO A 77 41.11 -24.82 39.49
N SER A 78 41.42 -24.12 38.40
CA SER A 78 42.79 -24.08 37.90
C SER A 78 43.06 -22.80 37.10
N THR A 79 44.33 -22.45 37.08
CA THR A 79 44.94 -21.13 37.01
C THR A 79 45.16 -20.57 35.59
N THR A 80 45.53 -19.28 35.56
CA THR A 80 46.31 -18.54 34.52
C THR A 80 45.55 -18.14 33.24
N LYS A 81 45.69 -16.95 32.65
CA LYS A 81 46.65 -15.83 32.79
C LYS A 81 46.05 -14.59 32.10
N VAL A 82 46.26 -13.41 32.69
CA VAL A 82 45.85 -12.09 32.19
C VAL A 82 46.80 -11.62 31.08
N VAL A 83 46.26 -11.04 30.00
CA VAL A 83 46.97 -10.08 29.12
C VAL A 83 46.05 -8.91 28.81
N ASN A 84 46.56 -7.70 29.10
CA ASN A 84 45.95 -6.38 28.96
C ASN A 84 46.22 -5.74 27.58
N SER A 85 45.43 -4.69 27.31
CA SER A 85 45.73 -3.43 26.56
C SER A 85 45.14 -3.28 25.14
N PRO A 86 45.01 -2.03 24.62
CA PRO A 86 44.40 -0.85 25.24
C PRO A 86 43.48 -0.04 24.29
N SER A 87 42.65 0.82 24.88
CA SER A 87 41.85 1.86 24.24
C SER A 87 42.68 3.08 23.82
N THR A 88 42.34 3.71 22.68
CA THR A 88 42.81 5.06 22.32
C THR A 88 41.63 6.00 22.07
N THR A 89 41.63 7.10 22.82
CA THR A 89 40.79 8.30 22.70
C THR A 89 41.54 9.38 21.94
N SER A 90 40.85 10.13 21.07
CA SER A 90 41.31 11.45 20.61
C SER A 90 40.15 12.42 20.43
N ASN A 91 40.28 13.57 21.11
CA ASN A 91 39.46 14.78 21.07
C ASN A 91 39.65 15.56 19.77
N VAL A 92 38.62 16.32 19.34
CA VAL A 92 38.75 17.40 18.35
C VAL A 92 38.04 18.67 18.84
N ASN A 93 38.77 19.78 18.85
CA ASN A 93 38.33 21.13 19.18
C ASN A 93 37.56 21.79 18.01
N SER A 94 36.59 22.63 18.37
CA SER A 94 35.76 23.43 17.45
C SER A 94 36.31 24.85 17.26
N ALA A 95 36.18 25.40 16.05
CA ALA A 95 36.32 26.83 15.79
C ALA A 95 35.27 27.28 14.75
N SER A 96 34.61 28.40 15.04
CA SER A 96 33.49 29.01 14.31
C SER A 96 33.94 30.14 13.38
N GLY A 97 33.30 30.29 12.22
CA GLY A 97 33.39 31.49 11.36
C GLY A 97 32.18 31.63 10.42
N ASN A 98 31.59 32.83 10.37
CA ASN A 98 30.45 33.24 9.55
C ASN A 98 30.88 33.73 8.14
N ALA A 99 30.11 33.44 7.07
CA ALA A 99 29.90 34.35 5.92
C ALA A 99 28.84 33.87 4.87
N ALA A 100 27.94 34.81 4.54
CA ALA A 100 27.29 35.19 3.27
C ALA A 100 26.67 34.16 2.27
N ALA A 101 25.45 34.49 1.85
CA ALA A 101 24.58 33.73 0.95
C ALA A 101 25.02 33.77 -0.52
N THR A 102 25.22 32.58 -1.10
CA THR A 102 25.41 32.31 -2.53
C THR A 102 24.35 31.31 -3.02
N THR A 103 23.95 31.44 -4.29
CA THR A 103 23.04 30.56 -5.02
C THR A 103 23.39 29.08 -4.85
N ALA A 104 22.43 28.28 -4.35
CA ALA A 104 22.63 26.90 -3.94
C ALA A 104 22.95 25.96 -5.12
N SER A 105 24.21 25.58 -5.27
CA SER A 105 24.59 24.34 -5.96
C SER A 105 24.22 23.14 -5.07
N ALA A 106 23.89 21.99 -5.67
CA ALA A 106 23.62 20.75 -4.95
C ALA A 106 24.66 20.53 -3.83
N GLY A 107 24.19 20.49 -2.57
CA GLY A 107 25.06 20.44 -1.40
C GLY A 107 26.02 19.26 -1.47
N THR A 108 27.30 19.52 -1.23
CA THR A 108 28.32 18.48 -1.09
C THR A 108 27.94 17.56 0.08
N CYS A 109 27.85 16.26 -0.20
CA CYS A 109 27.54 15.23 0.78
C CYS A 109 28.55 15.27 1.94
N ASN A 110 28.08 15.60 3.14
CA ASN A 110 28.87 15.45 4.36
C ASN A 110 28.73 14.02 4.87
N THR A 111 29.81 13.25 4.92
CA THR A 111 29.81 11.86 5.40
C THR A 111 30.09 11.75 6.90
N ALA A 112 30.35 12.86 7.60
CA ALA A 112 30.67 12.85 9.02
C ALA A 112 29.52 12.25 9.85
N GLY A 113 29.84 11.23 10.65
CA GLY A 113 28.88 10.56 11.54
C GLY A 113 28.02 9.49 10.88
N CYS A 114 28.22 9.18 9.60
CA CYS A 114 27.45 8.17 8.88
C CYS A 114 28.31 6.99 8.40
N PRO A 115 27.74 5.77 8.31
CA PRO A 115 28.40 4.62 7.68
C PRO A 115 28.86 4.92 6.25
N SER A 116 29.90 4.21 5.80
CA SER A 116 30.46 4.37 4.45
C SER A 116 29.38 4.28 3.36
N GLY A 117 29.38 5.26 2.44
CA GLY A 117 28.42 5.37 1.34
C GLY A 117 27.11 6.09 1.68
N LEU A 118 26.97 6.63 2.89
CA LEU A 118 25.82 7.45 3.30
C LEU A 118 26.23 8.91 3.59
N CYS A 119 25.30 9.83 3.35
CA CYS A 119 25.41 11.26 3.63
C CYS A 119 24.65 11.61 4.91
N SER A 120 25.05 12.69 5.58
CA SER A 120 24.41 13.21 6.79
C SER A 120 23.54 14.43 6.47
N CYS A 121 22.34 14.49 7.05
CA CYS A 121 21.43 15.65 7.01
C CYS A 121 20.86 15.88 8.41
N ASP A 122 21.32 16.94 9.10
CA ASP A 122 20.95 17.22 10.50
C ASP A 122 21.05 15.99 11.43
N GLY A 123 22.10 15.18 11.25
CA GLY A 123 22.38 13.98 12.05
C GLY A 123 21.71 12.70 11.55
N ALA A 124 20.87 12.76 10.53
CA ALA A 124 20.28 11.57 9.89
C ALA A 124 21.13 11.12 8.68
N CYS A 125 21.38 9.81 8.57
CA CYS A 125 22.12 9.23 7.46
C CYS A 125 21.21 8.83 6.30
N TYR A 126 21.55 9.19 5.06
CA TYR A 126 20.76 8.94 3.85
C TYR A 126 21.62 8.56 2.64
N ARG A 127 21.00 7.96 1.61
CA ARG A 127 21.66 7.65 0.32
C ARG A 127 21.48 8.80 -0.67
N ALA A 128 22.59 9.35 -1.19
CA ALA A 128 22.60 10.52 -2.09
C ALA A 128 21.82 10.35 -3.41
N GLY A 129 21.50 9.11 -3.82
CA GLY A 129 20.72 8.84 -5.03
C GLY A 129 19.21 8.80 -4.81
N GLN A 130 18.75 8.73 -3.57
CA GLN A 130 17.31 8.65 -3.23
C GLN A 130 16.79 9.94 -2.58
N TYR A 131 17.66 10.62 -1.84
CA TYR A 131 17.33 11.81 -1.08
C TYR A 131 18.41 12.87 -1.26
N ASN A 132 18.04 14.13 -1.03
CA ASN A 132 18.94 15.25 -0.85
C ASN A 132 18.69 15.93 0.50
N CYS A 133 19.72 16.61 1.01
CA CYS A 133 19.61 17.44 2.19
C CYS A 133 19.33 18.88 1.75
N ALA A 134 18.06 19.28 1.75
CA ALA A 134 17.63 20.59 1.29
C ALA A 134 17.56 21.57 2.46
N PHE A 135 18.22 22.72 2.33
CA PHE A 135 18.18 23.77 3.35
C PHE A 135 16.86 24.54 3.28
N ASP A 136 16.12 24.57 4.38
CA ASP A 136 14.94 25.40 4.57
C ASP A 136 15.37 26.76 5.12
N SER A 137 15.38 27.77 4.26
CA SER A 137 15.76 29.14 4.63
C SER A 137 14.79 29.79 5.61
N ILE A 138 13.57 29.30 5.75
CA ILE A 138 12.54 29.85 6.63
C ILE A 138 12.70 29.33 8.05
N LYS A 139 13.05 28.04 8.19
CA LYS A 139 13.30 27.41 9.49
C LYS A 139 14.77 27.38 9.90
N ASN A 140 15.67 27.84 9.04
CA ASN A 140 17.12 27.79 9.22
C ASN A 140 17.58 26.36 9.59
N LYS A 141 17.05 25.36 8.88
CA LYS A 141 17.25 23.94 9.20
C LYS A 141 17.36 23.12 7.91
N ASN A 142 18.11 22.02 7.94
CA ASN A 142 18.09 21.09 6.81
C ASN A 142 16.92 20.11 6.91
N LEU A 143 16.31 19.82 5.76
CA LEU A 143 15.24 18.85 5.62
C LEU A 143 15.67 17.78 4.62
N LEU A 144 15.47 16.51 4.99
CA LEU A 144 15.71 15.40 4.09
C LEU A 144 14.56 15.30 3.08
N CYS A 145 14.85 15.59 1.81
CA CYS A 145 13.87 15.61 0.73
C CYS A 145 14.17 14.51 -0.30
N GLN A 146 13.16 14.05 -1.03
CA GLN A 146 13.35 13.02 -2.05
C GLN A 146 13.98 13.61 -3.32
N GLY A 147 14.99 12.94 -3.86
CA GLY A 147 15.61 13.31 -5.14
C GLY A 147 16.09 14.76 -5.22
N SER A 148 15.50 15.55 -6.12
CA SER A 148 15.85 16.95 -6.41
C SER A 148 14.92 17.97 -5.74
N PHE A 149 14.09 17.55 -4.78
CA PHE A 149 13.12 18.43 -4.13
C PHE A 149 13.84 19.47 -3.26
N ALA A 150 13.26 20.66 -3.14
CA ALA A 150 13.73 21.74 -2.27
C ALA A 150 12.89 21.78 -0.97
N ALA A 151 13.33 22.55 0.04
CA ALA A 151 12.61 22.70 1.30
C ALA A 151 12.01 24.11 1.46
N CYS A 152 10.79 24.20 1.99
CA CYS A 152 10.10 25.44 2.33
C CYS A 152 9.26 25.25 3.59
N ASN A 153 9.56 25.99 4.64
CA ASN A 153 8.77 26.03 5.88
C ASN A 153 8.46 24.63 6.47
N GLY A 154 9.41 23.72 6.40
CA GLY A 154 9.38 22.35 6.93
C GLY A 154 8.75 21.33 6.00
N GLN A 155 8.51 21.67 4.73
CA GLN A 155 8.00 20.76 3.72
C GLN A 155 8.94 20.68 2.51
N CYS A 156 9.04 19.49 1.92
CA CYS A 156 9.72 19.29 0.65
C CYS A 156 8.78 19.61 -0.51
N TYR A 157 9.29 20.26 -1.57
CA TYR A 157 8.52 20.60 -2.77
C TYR A 157 9.33 20.39 -4.05
N ASP A 158 8.61 20.14 -5.15
CA ASP A 158 9.23 20.05 -6.47
C ASP A 158 9.57 21.45 -6.99
N ASN A 159 10.86 21.78 -7.01
CA ASN A 159 11.36 23.07 -7.47
C ASN A 159 11.26 23.24 -9.00
N THR A 160 10.77 22.26 -9.76
CA THR A 160 10.41 22.48 -11.17
C THR A 160 9.04 23.13 -11.32
N GLN A 161 8.14 22.92 -10.36
CA GLN A 161 6.74 23.37 -10.41
C GLN A 161 6.44 24.52 -9.45
N LEU A 162 7.08 24.51 -8.28
CA LEU A 162 6.81 25.43 -7.19
C LEU A 162 8.07 26.21 -6.81
N SER A 163 7.90 27.34 -6.13
CA SER A 163 8.97 28.10 -5.48
C SER A 163 8.54 28.51 -4.07
N CYS A 164 9.50 28.68 -3.17
CA CYS A 164 9.25 29.16 -1.81
C CYS A 164 9.37 30.68 -1.76
N SER A 165 8.28 31.38 -1.43
CA SER A 165 8.28 32.83 -1.22
C SER A 165 7.69 33.15 0.15
N ASN A 166 8.49 33.75 1.03
CA ASN A 166 8.11 34.11 2.40
C ASN A 166 7.45 32.95 3.19
N GLY A 167 7.98 31.73 3.03
CA GLY A 167 7.47 30.53 3.72
C GLY A 167 6.21 29.92 3.13
N ASN A 168 5.72 30.43 1.99
CA ASN A 168 4.61 29.88 1.24
C ASN A 168 5.08 29.29 -0.09
N LEU A 169 4.48 28.17 -0.47
CA LEU A 169 4.68 27.59 -1.80
C LEU A 169 3.83 28.34 -2.82
N VAL A 170 4.49 28.84 -3.88
CA VAL A 170 3.83 29.51 -5.00
C VAL A 170 4.16 28.77 -6.29
N THR A 171 3.16 28.61 -7.17
CA THR A 171 3.35 28.01 -8.49
C THR A 171 4.26 28.88 -9.35
N LYS A 172 5.23 28.26 -10.01
CA LYS A 172 6.03 28.95 -11.02
C LYS A 172 5.13 29.20 -12.22
N THR A 173 4.66 30.43 -12.38
CA THR A 173 4.06 30.86 -13.66
C THR A 173 5.14 30.73 -14.71
N SER A 174 4.92 29.84 -15.69
CA SER A 174 5.74 29.71 -16.87
C SER A 174 5.79 31.07 -17.57
N SER A 175 6.92 31.76 -17.45
CA SER A 175 7.17 33.00 -18.16
C SER A 175 7.10 32.71 -19.65
N GLY A 176 5.95 32.98 -20.27
CA GLY A 176 5.83 32.99 -21.72
C GLY A 176 6.78 34.06 -22.24
N SER A 177 7.73 33.64 -23.07
CA SER A 177 8.64 34.52 -23.79
C SER A 177 7.83 35.53 -24.62
N SER A 178 7.61 36.73 -24.08
CA SER A 178 7.07 37.87 -24.80
C SER A 178 8.13 38.40 -25.74
N SER A 179 7.95 38.12 -27.03
CA SER A 179 8.73 38.66 -28.15
C SER A 179 8.35 40.12 -28.39
N SER A 180 9.35 41.00 -28.27
CA SER A 180 9.26 42.42 -28.57
C SER A 180 9.10 42.63 -30.08
N GLY A 181 7.94 43.13 -30.52
CA GLY A 181 7.70 43.57 -31.88
C GLY A 181 8.33 44.94 -32.14
N SER A 182 9.24 45.01 -33.11
CA SER A 182 9.71 46.26 -33.71
C SER A 182 9.29 46.31 -35.17
N SER A 183 8.63 47.40 -35.53
CA SER A 183 8.06 47.70 -36.84
C SER A 183 9.14 48.13 -37.84
N THR A 184 9.16 47.52 -39.02
CA THR A 184 9.69 48.19 -40.22
C THR A 184 8.96 47.71 -41.48
N THR A 185 8.41 48.69 -42.20
CA THR A 185 7.80 48.62 -43.53
C THR A 185 8.85 48.48 -44.63
N THR A 186 8.72 47.51 -45.54
CA THR A 186 8.88 47.68 -47.01
C THR A 186 8.42 46.41 -47.73
N GLY A 187 7.68 46.56 -48.83
CA GLY A 187 7.09 45.45 -49.58
C GLY A 187 7.99 44.88 -50.68
N SER A 188 7.57 43.74 -51.25
CA SER A 188 7.46 43.50 -52.69
C SER A 188 6.99 42.06 -52.94
N SER A 189 6.25 41.92 -54.04
CA SER A 189 5.69 40.73 -54.68
C SER A 189 6.68 39.59 -54.96
N THR A 190 6.27 38.31 -54.83
CA THR A 190 6.19 37.35 -55.97
C THR A 190 5.58 35.98 -55.59
N THR A 191 5.02 35.38 -56.63
CA THR A 191 4.32 34.10 -56.85
C THR A 191 4.99 32.81 -56.40
N GLY A 192 4.15 31.88 -55.90
CA GLY A 192 4.02 30.47 -56.36
C GLY A 192 5.13 29.46 -56.05
N SER A 193 4.79 28.38 -55.33
CA SER A 193 4.90 26.98 -55.82
C SER A 193 4.60 25.93 -54.73
N THR A 194 3.88 24.91 -55.17
CA THR A 194 3.58 23.60 -54.57
C THR A 194 4.78 22.65 -54.48
N SER A 195 4.87 21.85 -53.40
CA SER A 195 5.41 20.47 -53.33
C SER A 195 5.54 20.06 -51.85
N SER A 196 4.72 19.15 -51.30
CA SER A 196 4.82 17.67 -51.31
C SER A 196 5.96 17.04 -50.48
N SER A 197 5.52 16.23 -49.50
CA SER A 197 6.09 14.95 -48.99
C SER A 197 7.47 14.91 -48.30
N SER A 198 7.46 14.48 -47.04
CA SER A 198 8.32 13.44 -46.40
C SER A 198 8.12 13.55 -44.88
N GLY A 199 7.78 12.52 -44.10
CA GLY A 199 8.23 11.14 -44.17
C GLY A 199 9.46 10.97 -43.28
N SER A 200 9.29 11.02 -41.95
CA SER A 200 10.37 10.67 -41.00
C SER A 200 9.81 9.90 -39.82
N THR A 201 9.97 8.58 -39.91
CA THR A 201 9.90 7.60 -38.82
C THR A 201 11.13 7.75 -37.93
N GLY A 202 10.93 8.32 -36.74
CA GLY A 202 11.93 8.34 -35.67
C GLY A 202 11.49 7.46 -34.50
N SER A 203 11.92 6.21 -34.49
CA SER A 203 11.83 5.32 -33.32
C SER A 203 12.72 5.85 -32.20
N THR A 204 12.10 6.34 -31.13
CA THR A 204 12.79 6.65 -29.86
C THR A 204 12.17 5.80 -28.75
N SER A 205 12.87 4.73 -28.38
CA SER A 205 12.64 4.01 -27.12
C SER A 205 13.10 4.88 -25.96
N GLY A 206 12.20 5.73 -25.45
CA GLY A 206 12.33 6.43 -24.19
C GLY A 206 11.24 5.94 -23.24
N SER A 207 11.58 5.04 -22.33
CA SER A 207 10.69 4.59 -21.26
C SER A 207 10.62 5.69 -20.18
N ASN A 208 9.85 6.74 -20.46
CA ASN A 208 9.47 7.72 -19.45
C ASN A 208 8.20 7.22 -18.77
N GLY A 209 8.31 6.87 -17.49
CA GLY A 209 7.15 6.65 -16.62
C GLY A 209 6.33 7.93 -16.54
N GLY A 210 5.29 8.03 -17.37
CA GLY A 210 4.38 9.16 -17.35
C GLY A 210 3.64 9.22 -16.03
N SER A 211 3.58 10.40 -15.43
CA SER A 211 2.73 10.66 -14.27
C SER A 211 1.27 10.40 -14.63
N GLY A 212 0.49 9.89 -13.69
CA GLY A 212 -0.92 9.58 -13.92
C GLY A 212 -1.65 10.83 -14.31
N VAL A 213 -2.35 10.74 -15.42
CA VAL A 213 -3.11 11.87 -15.93
C VAL A 213 -4.51 11.73 -15.37
N VAL A 214 -4.84 12.60 -14.42
CA VAL A 214 -6.24 12.85 -14.06
C VAL A 214 -6.82 13.71 -15.17
N VAL A 215 -7.73 13.15 -15.97
CA VAL A 215 -8.44 13.91 -16.99
C VAL A 215 -9.82 14.23 -16.45
N ASN A 216 -9.97 15.48 -16.00
CA ASN A 216 -11.29 16.01 -15.74
C ASN A 216 -12.03 16.12 -17.09
N PRO A 217 -13.27 15.60 -17.18
CA PRO A 217 -14.00 15.61 -18.44
C PRO A 217 -14.22 17.05 -18.87
N SER A 218 -13.76 17.38 -20.08
CA SER A 218 -14.30 18.52 -20.82
C SER A 218 -15.72 18.13 -21.25
N PRO A 219 -16.73 19.01 -21.14
CA PRO A 219 -18.16 18.68 -21.26
C PRO A 219 -18.65 18.20 -22.65
N ALA A 220 -17.77 17.78 -23.55
CA ALA A 220 -18.15 17.07 -24.76
C ALA A 220 -18.61 15.65 -24.40
N ALA A 221 -19.93 15.48 -24.32
CA ALA A 221 -20.58 14.24 -23.94
C ALA A 221 -20.21 13.08 -24.89
N GLY A 222 -19.79 11.95 -24.30
CA GLY A 222 -20.14 10.63 -24.83
C GLY A 222 -19.01 9.68 -25.19
N GLN A 223 -17.74 10.11 -25.27
CA GLN A 223 -16.66 9.18 -25.60
C GLN A 223 -15.38 9.50 -24.81
N LEU A 224 -14.97 8.56 -23.96
CA LEU A 224 -13.65 8.60 -23.33
C LEU A 224 -12.57 8.48 -24.42
N PRO A 225 -11.44 9.19 -24.30
CA PRO A 225 -10.35 9.05 -25.26
C PRO A 225 -9.80 7.62 -25.24
N THR A 226 -9.16 7.18 -26.33
CA THR A 226 -8.56 5.84 -26.40
C THR A 226 -7.64 5.58 -25.21
N GLN A 227 -7.83 4.47 -24.52
CA GLN A 227 -7.01 4.09 -23.37
C GLN A 227 -5.57 3.75 -23.81
N THR A 228 -4.59 4.51 -23.34
CA THR A 228 -3.17 4.23 -23.55
C THR A 228 -2.54 3.55 -22.34
N ALA A 229 -3.01 3.85 -21.13
CA ALA A 229 -2.53 3.27 -19.87
C ALA A 229 -2.95 1.81 -19.67
N ASP A 230 -2.23 1.11 -18.79
CA ASP A 230 -2.49 -0.30 -18.47
C ASP A 230 -3.78 -0.48 -17.69
N LEU A 231 -4.07 0.43 -16.76
CA LEU A 231 -5.33 0.49 -16.02
C LEU A 231 -5.97 1.88 -16.17
N ARG A 232 -7.26 1.88 -16.47
CA ARG A 232 -8.13 3.06 -16.39
C ARG A 232 -9.20 2.81 -15.34
N ILE A 233 -9.43 3.80 -14.48
CA ILE A 233 -10.55 3.79 -13.53
C ILE A 233 -11.50 4.94 -13.88
N ILE A 234 -12.78 4.64 -14.07
CA ILE A 234 -13.81 5.60 -14.48
C ILE A 234 -14.77 5.83 -13.31
N ASN A 235 -15.10 7.10 -13.06
CA ASN A 235 -16.17 7.47 -12.14
C ASN A 235 -17.46 7.71 -12.94
N SER A 236 -18.33 6.70 -13.04
CA SER A 236 -19.69 6.86 -13.60
C SER A 236 -20.73 7.13 -12.51
N CYS A 237 -20.31 7.28 -11.25
CA CYS A 237 -21.18 7.67 -10.16
C CYS A 237 -21.61 9.14 -10.31
N LYS A 238 -22.74 9.49 -9.69
CA LYS A 238 -23.20 10.88 -9.61
C LYS A 238 -22.38 11.75 -8.64
N GLU A 239 -21.58 11.09 -7.82
CA GLU A 239 -20.78 11.70 -6.76
C GLU A 239 -19.32 11.81 -7.15
N THR A 240 -18.59 12.74 -6.53
CA THR A 240 -17.12 12.77 -6.65
C THR A 240 -16.52 11.59 -5.92
N LEU A 241 -15.59 10.90 -6.57
CA LEU A 241 -14.79 9.83 -5.98
C LEU A 241 -13.33 10.24 -5.87
N TRP A 242 -12.61 9.54 -5.01
CA TRP A 242 -11.15 9.55 -4.99
C TRP A 242 -10.65 8.13 -5.23
N PHE A 243 -9.82 7.94 -6.24
CA PHE A 243 -9.26 6.63 -6.56
C PHE A 243 -7.92 6.47 -5.87
N GLU A 244 -7.87 5.51 -4.96
CA GLU A 244 -6.63 5.12 -4.33
C GLU A 244 -5.90 4.09 -5.21
N GLY A 245 -4.59 4.28 -5.39
CA GLY A 245 -3.71 3.33 -6.05
C GLY A 245 -2.41 3.18 -5.25
N ARG A 246 -2.15 1.96 -4.77
CA ARG A 246 -0.97 1.65 -3.96
C ARG A 246 -0.25 0.42 -4.46
N TYR A 247 1.03 0.30 -4.16
CA TYR A 247 1.81 -0.91 -4.42
C TYR A 247 2.71 -1.31 -3.25
N GLY A 248 2.99 -2.61 -3.16
CA GLY A 248 3.88 -3.19 -2.16
C GLY A 248 3.31 -3.19 -0.74
N GLY A 249 4.01 -3.86 0.18
CA GLY A 249 3.52 -4.04 1.56
C GLY A 249 3.43 -2.74 2.38
N GLN A 250 4.22 -1.72 2.03
CA GLN A 250 4.15 -0.40 2.66
C GLN A 250 3.09 0.52 2.03
N GLY A 251 2.45 0.12 0.93
CA GLY A 251 1.42 0.88 0.24
C GLY A 251 1.92 2.19 -0.37
N ALA A 252 3.04 2.15 -1.09
CA ALA A 252 3.62 3.32 -1.76
C ALA A 252 2.76 3.78 -2.97
N PRO A 253 2.84 5.05 -3.41
CA PRO A 253 2.17 5.52 -4.63
C PRO A 253 2.60 4.73 -5.86
N ILE A 254 1.70 4.44 -6.79
CA ILE A 254 2.06 3.82 -8.07
C ILE A 254 3.25 4.59 -8.71
N PRO A 255 4.31 3.93 -9.21
CA PRO A 255 5.45 4.62 -9.80
C PRO A 255 5.05 5.65 -10.86
N GLY A 256 5.63 6.85 -10.78
CA GLY A 256 5.23 7.99 -11.60
C GLY A 256 4.16 8.89 -10.96
N GLN A 257 3.47 8.42 -9.91
CA GLN A 257 2.56 9.27 -9.13
C GLN A 257 3.28 9.92 -7.93
N SER A 258 2.92 11.16 -7.62
CA SER A 258 3.34 11.85 -6.40
C SER A 258 2.44 11.56 -5.20
N THR A 259 1.24 11.03 -5.44
CA THR A 259 0.22 10.75 -4.41
C THR A 259 -0.42 9.39 -4.64
N THR A 260 -1.01 8.84 -3.58
CA THR A 260 -1.73 7.55 -3.65
C THR A 260 -3.20 7.72 -3.98
N SER A 261 -3.75 8.93 -3.91
CA SER A 261 -5.19 9.20 -4.05
C SER A 261 -5.41 10.30 -5.08
N LEU A 262 -6.21 10.01 -6.10
CA LEU A 262 -6.47 10.92 -7.21
C LEU A 262 -7.97 11.20 -7.32
N ARG A 263 -8.34 12.48 -7.31
CA ARG A 263 -9.74 12.91 -7.39
C ARG A 263 -10.32 12.67 -8.78
N ALA A 264 -11.54 12.13 -8.85
CA ALA A 264 -12.30 11.96 -10.08
C ALA A 264 -13.72 12.52 -9.91
N LEU A 265 -14.06 13.55 -10.68
CA LEU A 265 -15.43 14.06 -10.79
C LEU A 265 -16.34 13.05 -11.51
N PRO A 266 -17.68 13.17 -11.41
CA PRO A 266 -18.60 12.39 -12.24
C PRO A 266 -18.25 12.48 -13.73
N GLY A 267 -18.16 11.33 -14.39
CA GLY A 267 -17.73 11.17 -15.79
C GLY A 267 -16.21 11.27 -16.01
N ALA A 268 -15.42 11.55 -14.97
CA ALA A 268 -13.96 11.60 -15.07
C ALA A 268 -13.33 10.20 -15.01
N TYR A 269 -12.04 10.15 -15.36
CA TYR A 269 -11.25 8.93 -15.22
C TYR A 269 -9.83 9.25 -14.77
N VAL A 270 -9.16 8.21 -14.25
CA VAL A 270 -7.74 8.23 -13.91
C VAL A 270 -7.06 7.07 -14.63
N ASP A 271 -5.95 7.40 -15.30
CA ASP A 271 -5.10 6.44 -15.99
C ASP A 271 -3.85 6.14 -15.16
N TYR A 272 -3.61 4.85 -14.88
CA TYR A 272 -2.42 4.36 -14.20
C TYR A 272 -1.51 3.65 -15.20
N VAL A 273 -0.37 4.27 -15.51
CA VAL A 273 0.68 3.68 -16.34
C VAL A 273 1.55 2.80 -15.45
N ILE A 274 1.67 1.53 -15.80
CA ILE A 274 2.46 0.55 -15.06
C ILE A 274 3.85 0.42 -15.72
N PRO A 275 4.93 0.40 -14.93
CA PRO A 275 6.28 0.21 -15.46
C PRO A 275 6.37 -1.00 -16.38
N SER A 276 7.13 -0.87 -17.47
CA SER A 276 7.32 -1.97 -18.42
C SER A 276 8.00 -3.19 -17.79
N THR A 277 8.70 -2.99 -16.67
CA THR A 277 9.34 -4.04 -15.86
C THR A 277 8.37 -4.78 -14.92
N GLY A 278 7.06 -4.53 -15.02
CA GLY A 278 6.07 -5.08 -14.11
C GLY A 278 6.03 -4.34 -12.76
N LEU A 279 5.06 -4.73 -11.93
CA LEU A 279 4.81 -4.15 -10.62
C LEU A 279 3.98 -5.11 -9.77
N ALA A 280 4.50 -5.55 -8.63
CA ALA A 280 3.81 -6.54 -7.79
C ALA A 280 2.98 -5.89 -6.67
N GLY A 281 1.91 -6.58 -6.26
CA GLY A 281 1.11 -6.25 -5.09
C GLY A 281 0.48 -4.86 -5.17
N THR A 282 -0.12 -4.54 -6.31
CA THR A 282 -0.91 -3.31 -6.47
C THR A 282 -2.34 -3.50 -6.00
N ARG A 283 -2.93 -2.44 -5.46
CA ARG A 283 -4.33 -2.38 -5.03
C ARG A 283 -4.94 -1.06 -5.45
N PHE A 284 -6.16 -1.13 -5.96
CA PHE A 284 -6.92 0.02 -6.40
C PHE A 284 -8.35 -0.04 -5.86
N TRP A 285 -8.85 1.08 -5.35
CA TRP A 285 -10.24 1.20 -4.91
C TRP A 285 -10.74 2.63 -4.99
N ALA A 286 -12.06 2.81 -4.86
CA ALA A 286 -12.70 4.12 -4.78
C ALA A 286 -13.05 4.48 -3.34
N LYS A 287 -12.84 5.76 -3.01
CA LYS A 287 -13.19 6.41 -1.76
C LYS A 287 -14.30 7.41 -2.03
N TYR A 288 -15.18 7.60 -1.05
CA TYR A 288 -16.36 8.46 -1.20
C TYR A 288 -16.59 9.33 0.05
N GLY A 289 -17.15 10.52 -0.17
CA GLY A 289 -17.46 11.48 0.90
C GLY A 289 -16.22 12.09 1.55
N CYS A 290 -15.15 12.27 0.78
CA CYS A 290 -13.88 12.82 1.25
C CYS A 290 -13.86 14.35 1.23
N ASP A 291 -12.92 14.93 1.99
CA ASP A 291 -12.51 16.32 1.88
C ASP A 291 -11.78 16.62 0.55
N ASN A 292 -11.33 17.87 0.39
CA ASN A 292 -10.61 18.32 -0.81
C ASN A 292 -9.23 17.70 -1.01
N ASN A 293 -8.70 16.97 -0.02
CA ASN A 293 -7.43 16.28 -0.06
C ASN A 293 -7.57 14.77 -0.23
N GLY A 294 -8.81 14.27 -0.39
CA GLY A 294 -9.09 12.84 -0.47
C GLY A 294 -8.91 12.15 0.87
N ARG A 295 -9.20 12.85 1.97
CA ARG A 295 -9.11 12.37 3.36
C ARG A 295 -10.45 12.57 4.06
N ASP A 296 -10.56 12.07 5.28
CA ASP A 296 -11.76 12.16 6.12
C ASP A 296 -13.00 11.66 5.37
N CYS A 297 -12.82 10.57 4.62
CA CYS A 297 -13.84 9.98 3.77
C CYS A 297 -14.87 9.22 4.60
N LEU A 298 -16.11 9.20 4.11
CA LEU A 298 -17.15 8.32 4.64
C LEU A 298 -16.84 6.84 4.41
N ILE A 299 -16.06 6.52 3.38
CA ILE A 299 -15.60 5.18 3.04
C ILE A 299 -14.26 5.22 2.31
N GLY A 300 -13.47 4.17 2.46
CA GLY A 300 -12.22 3.95 1.72
C GLY A 300 -10.98 4.62 2.29
N ASP A 301 -11.11 5.33 3.42
CA ASP A 301 -9.94 5.66 4.24
C ASP A 301 -9.59 4.46 5.10
N GLN A 302 -8.51 3.76 4.74
CA GLN A 302 -8.03 2.60 5.48
C GLN A 302 -6.97 3.01 6.51
N MET A 303 -7.15 2.60 7.77
CA MET A 303 -6.27 2.96 8.89
C MET A 303 -4.79 2.66 8.62
N GLN A 304 -4.49 1.53 7.97
CA GLN A 304 -3.13 1.08 7.69
C GLN A 304 -2.31 2.14 6.93
N TYR A 305 -2.98 2.95 6.13
CA TYR A 305 -2.35 3.88 5.21
C TYR A 305 -2.53 5.35 5.58
N TRP A 306 -3.10 5.62 6.75
CA TRP A 306 -3.29 7.00 7.19
C TRP A 306 -1.94 7.67 7.44
N PRO A 307 -1.67 8.86 6.88
CA PRO A 307 -0.34 9.47 6.92
C PRO A 307 0.00 10.17 8.24
N ASN A 308 -1.00 10.60 9.03
CA ASN A 308 -0.74 11.36 10.27
C ASN A 308 -1.81 11.17 11.38
N PRO A 309 -1.49 10.50 12.49
CA PRO A 309 -0.25 9.74 12.71
C PRO A 309 -0.18 8.54 11.74
N PRO A 310 1.02 8.12 11.27
CA PRO A 310 1.16 6.94 10.44
C PRO A 310 0.48 5.71 11.06
N GLY A 311 -0.53 5.19 10.37
CA GLY A 311 -1.28 4.03 10.86
C GLY A 311 -2.25 4.33 12.02
N GLY A 312 -2.66 5.59 12.21
CA GLY A 312 -3.68 5.97 13.18
C GLY A 312 -4.69 6.93 12.57
N CYS A 313 -5.96 6.63 12.78
CA CYS A 313 -7.08 7.39 12.23
C CYS A 313 -7.26 8.76 12.89
N PRO A 314 -7.89 9.73 12.19
CA PRO A 314 -8.29 10.99 12.80
C PRO A 314 -9.35 10.74 13.90
N VAL A 315 -9.70 11.77 14.66
CA VAL A 315 -10.66 11.69 15.78
C VAL A 315 -12.07 11.22 15.34
N GLY A 316 -12.37 11.22 14.02
CA GLY A 316 -13.57 10.61 13.43
C GLY A 316 -13.45 9.13 13.04
N GLY A 317 -12.28 8.51 13.23
CA GLY A 317 -11.97 7.16 12.79
C GLY A 317 -11.75 7.06 11.27
N CYS A 318 -11.09 6.00 10.83
CA CYS A 318 -11.10 5.58 9.44
C CYS A 318 -12.13 4.46 9.31
N THR A 319 -12.55 4.19 8.08
CA THR A 319 -13.38 3.03 7.82
C THR A 319 -12.57 1.74 7.87
N PRO A 320 -13.19 0.59 8.22
CA PRO A 320 -12.58 -0.70 7.96
C PRO A 320 -12.30 -0.84 6.45
N PRO A 321 -11.29 -1.62 6.06
CA PRO A 321 -11.14 -1.99 4.66
C PRO A 321 -12.35 -2.85 4.30
N VAL A 322 -13.29 -2.27 3.55
CA VAL A 322 -14.47 -2.97 2.99
C VAL A 322 -14.63 -2.64 1.52
N ASP A 323 -13.56 -2.15 0.91
CA ASP A 323 -13.59 -1.54 -0.39
C ASP A 323 -13.75 -2.58 -1.48
N SER A 324 -14.42 -2.19 -2.56
CA SER A 324 -14.41 -2.98 -3.78
C SER A 324 -13.08 -2.80 -4.49
N LEU A 325 -12.25 -3.83 -4.43
CA LEU A 325 -10.84 -3.78 -4.81
C LEU A 325 -10.62 -4.35 -6.21
N PHE A 326 -9.66 -3.75 -6.92
CA PHE A 326 -8.93 -4.39 -8.01
C PHE A 326 -7.48 -4.57 -7.53
N GLU A 327 -7.02 -5.82 -7.47
CA GLU A 327 -5.66 -6.17 -7.06
C GLU A 327 -4.92 -6.76 -8.25
N ALA A 328 -3.63 -6.43 -8.39
CA ALA A 328 -2.84 -6.95 -9.49
C ALA A 328 -1.36 -7.09 -9.16
N THR A 329 -0.76 -8.15 -9.70
CA THR A 329 0.67 -8.32 -9.90
C THR A 329 0.95 -8.28 -11.40
N TRP A 330 1.47 -7.14 -11.85
CA TRP A 330 1.71 -6.83 -13.25
C TRP A 330 2.98 -7.51 -13.75
N GLY A 331 2.85 -8.23 -14.86
CA GLY A 331 3.99 -8.84 -15.55
C GLY A 331 4.83 -7.81 -16.32
N CYS A 332 6.03 -8.22 -16.68
CA CYS A 332 6.93 -7.49 -17.56
C CYS A 332 6.38 -7.46 -18.99
N LYS A 333 6.37 -6.28 -19.62
CA LYS A 333 5.87 -6.10 -20.99
C LYS A 333 6.83 -6.72 -22.03
N PRO A 334 6.33 -7.20 -23.19
CA PRO A 334 7.17 -7.68 -24.29
C PRO A 334 8.27 -6.68 -24.67
N GLY A 335 9.45 -7.20 -24.99
CA GLY A 335 10.62 -6.39 -25.33
C GLY A 335 11.44 -5.91 -24.12
N THR A 336 10.99 -6.19 -22.89
CA THR A 336 11.81 -5.94 -21.68
C THR A 336 12.60 -7.18 -21.28
N GLY A 337 13.76 -6.98 -20.64
CA GLY A 337 14.65 -8.07 -20.24
C GLY A 337 14.05 -9.06 -19.23
N CYS A 338 13.04 -8.65 -18.45
CA CYS A 338 12.37 -9.51 -17.46
C CYS A 338 11.14 -10.25 -17.99
N ASN A 339 10.69 -9.97 -19.22
CA ASN A 339 9.49 -10.59 -19.79
C ASN A 339 9.59 -12.11 -19.86
N ALA A 340 10.75 -12.68 -20.19
CA ALA A 340 10.94 -14.12 -20.22
C ALA A 340 10.68 -14.80 -18.85
N ALA A 341 10.93 -14.09 -17.75
CA ALA A 341 10.75 -14.61 -16.38
C ALA A 341 9.37 -14.27 -15.79
N ASN A 342 8.75 -13.18 -16.23
CA ASN A 342 7.47 -12.71 -15.69
C ASN A 342 6.56 -12.14 -16.79
N PRO A 343 6.05 -12.94 -17.73
CA PRO A 343 5.25 -12.44 -18.85
C PRO A 343 3.78 -12.21 -18.53
N THR A 344 3.33 -12.53 -17.32
CA THR A 344 1.91 -12.65 -16.96
C THR A 344 1.51 -11.58 -15.96
N THR A 345 0.38 -10.91 -16.22
CA THR A 345 -0.32 -10.10 -15.21
C THR A 345 -1.36 -10.98 -14.53
N TRP A 346 -1.19 -11.17 -13.23
CA TRP A 346 -2.16 -11.82 -12.36
C TRP A 346 -2.99 -10.74 -11.70
N PHE A 347 -4.30 -10.89 -11.68
CA PHE A 347 -5.19 -9.92 -11.07
C PHE A 347 -6.45 -10.57 -10.55
N ASP A 348 -7.11 -9.89 -9.65
CA ASP A 348 -8.41 -10.25 -9.13
C ASP A 348 -9.21 -8.99 -8.81
N THR A 349 -10.51 -9.17 -8.68
CA THR A 349 -11.36 -8.19 -8.03
C THR A 349 -11.86 -8.80 -6.73
N SER A 350 -11.74 -8.07 -5.64
CA SER A 350 -11.72 -8.65 -4.30
C SER A 350 -12.67 -7.96 -3.32
N GLN A 351 -13.52 -8.81 -2.74
CA GLN A 351 -14.51 -8.53 -1.72
C GLN A 351 -14.16 -9.31 -0.43
N VAL A 352 -12.94 -9.84 -0.33
CA VAL A 352 -12.41 -10.52 0.87
C VAL A 352 -12.54 -9.64 2.11
N ASP A 353 -12.41 -8.34 1.91
CA ASP A 353 -12.49 -7.32 2.94
C ASP A 353 -13.94 -6.79 3.13
N GLY A 354 -14.78 -6.91 2.10
CA GLY A 354 -16.14 -6.39 2.07
C GLY A 354 -16.52 -5.84 0.70
N TRP A 355 -17.64 -5.13 0.59
CA TRP A 355 -17.94 -4.34 -0.60
C TRP A 355 -18.58 -2.99 -0.30
N THR A 356 -18.41 -2.07 -1.25
CA THR A 356 -18.91 -0.69 -1.18
C THR A 356 -19.58 -0.32 -2.49
N ILE A 357 -18.81 0.21 -3.45
CA ILE A 357 -19.31 0.80 -4.69
C ILE A 357 -19.37 -0.28 -5.78
N PRO A 358 -20.52 -0.50 -6.43
CA PRO A 358 -20.61 -1.44 -7.55
C PRO A 358 -19.71 -1.02 -8.70
N TYR A 359 -19.14 -1.99 -9.40
CA TYR A 359 -18.20 -1.74 -10.47
C TYR A 359 -18.32 -2.74 -11.60
N LYS A 360 -17.69 -2.43 -12.73
CA LYS A 360 -17.49 -3.36 -13.83
C LYS A 360 -16.05 -3.30 -14.28
N LEU A 361 -15.41 -4.46 -14.36
CA LEU A 361 -14.08 -4.62 -14.95
C LEU A 361 -14.24 -5.12 -16.38
N THR A 362 -13.69 -4.38 -17.32
CA THR A 362 -13.58 -4.79 -18.72
C THR A 362 -12.12 -4.80 -19.15
N THR A 363 -11.83 -5.54 -20.21
CA THR A 363 -10.49 -5.63 -20.79
C THR A 363 -10.51 -5.25 -22.26
N VAL A 364 -9.41 -4.66 -22.71
CA VAL A 364 -9.17 -4.35 -24.12
C VAL A 364 -7.81 -4.91 -24.55
N GLY A 365 -7.67 -5.29 -25.82
CA GLY A 365 -6.47 -5.92 -26.36
C GLY A 365 -6.66 -7.41 -26.61
N ASP A 366 -5.59 -8.19 -26.49
CA ASP A 366 -5.61 -9.64 -26.77
C ASP A 366 -6.08 -10.45 -25.54
N THR A 367 -7.39 -10.46 -25.31
CA THR A 367 -8.02 -11.20 -24.20
C THR A 367 -8.19 -12.69 -24.48
N SER A 368 -7.95 -13.13 -25.73
CA SER A 368 -8.08 -14.53 -26.16
C SER A 368 -7.05 -15.46 -25.52
N LYS A 369 -6.03 -14.89 -24.87
CA LYS A 369 -4.95 -15.59 -24.17
C LYS A 369 -5.03 -15.44 -22.66
N CYS A 370 -6.07 -14.80 -22.15
CA CYS A 370 -6.32 -14.74 -20.72
C CYS A 370 -6.91 -16.07 -20.22
N ASP A 371 -6.72 -16.38 -18.94
CA ASP A 371 -7.32 -17.50 -18.21
C ASP A 371 -7.25 -18.84 -18.95
N CYS A 372 -6.08 -19.11 -19.54
CA CYS A 372 -5.87 -20.33 -20.31
C CYS A 372 -5.82 -21.58 -19.40
N LEU A 373 -6.87 -22.40 -19.48
CA LEU A 373 -6.93 -23.74 -18.91
C LEU A 373 -6.89 -24.76 -20.06
N GLY A 374 -5.69 -25.19 -20.42
CA GLY A 374 -5.46 -26.05 -21.57
C GLY A 374 -5.71 -25.30 -22.88
N SER A 375 -6.66 -25.76 -23.71
CA SER A 375 -7.02 -25.10 -24.98
C SER A 375 -8.15 -24.07 -24.84
N LYS A 376 -8.77 -23.96 -23.65
CA LYS A 376 -9.81 -22.98 -23.38
C LYS A 376 -9.15 -21.74 -22.78
N CYS A 377 -9.25 -20.64 -23.50
CA CYS A 377 -8.75 -19.34 -23.08
C CYS A 377 -9.83 -18.29 -23.38
N GLY A 378 -9.74 -17.16 -22.68
CA GLY A 378 -10.61 -16.03 -22.87
C GLY A 378 -11.08 -15.47 -21.54
N PHE A 379 -10.95 -14.16 -21.38
CA PHE A 379 -11.54 -13.42 -20.28
C PHE A 379 -12.42 -12.30 -20.83
N SER A 380 -13.67 -12.24 -20.37
CA SER A 380 -14.67 -11.28 -20.84
C SER A 380 -14.89 -10.10 -19.89
N GLY A 381 -14.12 -10.01 -18.79
CA GLY A 381 -14.36 -9.05 -17.72
C GLY A 381 -15.14 -9.64 -16.56
N VAL A 382 -15.31 -8.81 -15.52
CA VAL A 382 -16.10 -9.10 -14.30
C VAL A 382 -17.20 -8.04 -14.20
N ASP A 383 -18.44 -8.48 -14.02
CA ASP A 383 -19.57 -7.58 -13.84
C ASP A 383 -20.06 -7.65 -12.38
N ALA A 384 -19.62 -6.67 -11.59
CA ALA A 384 -20.02 -6.49 -10.20
C ALA A 384 -20.98 -5.29 -10.06
N SER A 385 -21.69 -4.92 -11.13
CA SER A 385 -22.61 -3.78 -11.14
C SER A 385 -23.83 -3.99 -10.25
N ARG A 386 -24.13 -5.26 -9.92
CA ARG A 386 -25.23 -5.68 -9.05
C ARG A 386 -24.84 -5.76 -7.58
N LEU A 387 -23.61 -5.41 -7.18
CA LEU A 387 -23.24 -5.30 -5.78
C LEU A 387 -24.15 -4.28 -5.09
N ASP A 388 -25.07 -4.78 -4.28
CA ASP A 388 -26.14 -4.02 -3.64
C ASP A 388 -25.99 -4.09 -2.13
N LEU A 389 -25.86 -2.92 -1.49
CA LEU A 389 -25.77 -2.82 -0.04
C LEU A 389 -27.05 -3.26 0.67
N ALA A 390 -28.21 -3.27 0.00
CA ALA A 390 -29.45 -3.80 0.54
C ALA A 390 -29.39 -5.33 0.74
N LYS A 391 -28.53 -6.03 -0.01
CA LYS A 391 -28.26 -7.47 0.13
C LYS A 391 -27.20 -7.80 1.18
N CYS A 392 -26.63 -6.80 1.85
CA CYS A 392 -25.68 -7.07 2.93
C CYS A 392 -26.36 -7.82 4.09
N PRO A 393 -25.81 -8.97 4.54
CA PRO A 393 -26.40 -9.77 5.60
C PRO A 393 -26.60 -8.99 6.91
N LYS A 394 -27.80 -9.10 7.47
CA LYS A 394 -28.19 -8.46 8.75
C LYS A 394 -28.12 -9.43 9.93
N SER A 395 -27.96 -10.73 9.64
CA SER A 395 -28.00 -11.85 10.59
C SER A 395 -27.08 -12.97 10.08
N GLU A 396 -25.81 -12.65 9.86
CA GLU A 396 -24.79 -13.61 9.46
C GLU A 396 -24.50 -14.60 10.60
N ASP A 397 -24.39 -15.89 10.26
CA ASP A 397 -23.92 -16.91 11.20
C ASP A 397 -22.44 -17.19 10.99
N VAL A 398 -21.61 -16.64 11.89
CA VAL A 398 -20.17 -16.87 11.93
C VAL A 398 -19.76 -17.84 13.05
N SER A 399 -20.72 -18.57 13.63
CA SER A 399 -20.49 -19.49 14.75
C SER A 399 -19.84 -20.82 14.38
N ASN A 400 -19.64 -21.08 13.08
CA ASN A 400 -19.23 -22.38 12.54
C ASN A 400 -20.16 -23.51 13.02
N ASN A 401 -21.45 -23.42 12.65
CA ASN A 401 -22.49 -24.38 13.04
C ASN A 401 -22.61 -24.55 14.57
N GLY A 402 -22.49 -23.45 15.32
CA GLY A 402 -22.60 -23.43 16.77
C GLY A 402 -21.34 -23.87 17.53
N GLN A 403 -20.23 -24.19 16.86
CA GLN A 403 -18.97 -24.50 17.54
C GLN A 403 -18.48 -23.31 18.39
N PHE A 404 -18.67 -22.09 17.91
CA PHE A 404 -18.33 -20.84 18.59
C PHE A 404 -19.62 -20.04 18.84
N THR A 405 -20.27 -20.25 19.97
CA THR A 405 -21.58 -19.63 20.24
C THR A 405 -21.50 -18.13 20.52
N SER A 406 -20.42 -17.67 21.16
CA SER A 406 -20.21 -16.27 21.50
C SER A 406 -18.74 -15.90 21.68
N ILE A 407 -18.45 -14.60 21.62
CA ILE A 407 -17.14 -14.01 21.96
C ILE A 407 -17.32 -12.88 22.96
N THR A 408 -16.24 -12.50 23.66
CA THR A 408 -16.21 -11.25 24.43
C THR A 408 -15.61 -10.15 23.59
N SER A 409 -16.37 -9.09 23.32
CA SER A 409 -15.89 -7.88 22.65
C SER A 409 -16.28 -6.66 23.47
N GLN A 410 -15.29 -5.80 23.77
CA GLN A 410 -15.51 -4.58 24.57
C GLN A 410 -16.23 -4.83 25.90
N GLY A 411 -15.92 -5.95 26.57
CA GLY A 411 -16.53 -6.35 27.84
C GLY A 411 -17.97 -6.88 27.73
N LYS A 412 -18.48 -7.13 26.52
CA LYS A 412 -19.81 -7.68 26.27
C LYS A 412 -19.72 -9.02 25.57
N SER A 413 -20.58 -9.96 25.96
CA SER A 413 -20.78 -11.20 25.21
C SER A 413 -21.59 -10.90 23.94
N VAL A 414 -21.06 -11.30 22.79
CA VAL A 414 -21.68 -11.14 21.48
C VAL A 414 -21.94 -12.53 20.90
N ALA A 415 -23.20 -12.84 20.60
CA ALA A 415 -23.57 -14.09 19.96
C ALA A 415 -23.11 -14.10 18.49
N LEU A 416 -22.54 -15.21 18.03
CA LEU A 416 -21.95 -15.32 16.68
C LEU A 416 -22.91 -15.83 15.60
N ASN A 417 -24.14 -16.20 15.95
CA ASN A 417 -25.13 -16.72 15.00
C ASN A 417 -26.07 -15.63 14.43
N ASN A 418 -25.82 -14.36 14.74
CA ASN A 418 -26.66 -13.24 14.31
C ASN A 418 -25.84 -11.93 14.27
N ILE A 419 -24.89 -11.85 13.34
CA ILE A 419 -24.01 -10.69 13.17
C ILE A 419 -24.50 -9.80 12.02
N ASP A 420 -24.68 -8.50 12.30
CA ASP A 420 -24.95 -7.51 11.25
C ASP A 420 -23.65 -7.07 10.59
N LEU A 421 -23.52 -7.32 9.29
CA LEU A 421 -22.33 -7.01 8.49
C LEU A 421 -22.36 -5.59 7.92
N ARG A 422 -23.47 -4.86 8.04
CA ARG A 422 -23.61 -3.52 7.47
C ARG A 422 -22.77 -2.49 8.22
N ILE A 423 -22.14 -1.60 7.46
CA ILE A 423 -21.61 -0.33 7.99
C ILE A 423 -22.71 0.71 7.84
N ILE A 424 -23.27 1.15 8.97
CA ILE A 424 -24.35 2.13 9.01
C ILE A 424 -23.82 3.44 9.59
N SER A 425 -24.00 4.54 8.87
CA SER A 425 -23.69 5.88 9.35
C SER A 425 -24.75 6.87 8.89
N ASN A 426 -25.22 7.72 9.80
CA ASN A 426 -26.29 8.70 9.53
C ASN A 426 -27.53 8.10 8.86
N GLY A 427 -27.91 6.89 9.30
CA GLY A 427 -29.05 6.15 8.77
C GLY A 427 -28.84 5.54 7.38
N LYS A 428 -27.67 5.65 6.76
CA LYS A 428 -27.33 5.07 5.45
C LYS A 428 -26.41 3.87 5.60
N VAL A 429 -26.60 2.85 4.76
CA VAL A 429 -25.63 1.76 4.62
C VAL A 429 -24.51 2.24 3.68
N LEU A 430 -23.27 2.26 4.16
CA LEU A 430 -22.10 2.76 3.42
C LEU A 430 -21.24 1.64 2.81
N GLY A 431 -21.32 0.44 3.39
CA GLY A 431 -20.53 -0.72 3.00
C GLY A 431 -21.05 -1.99 3.68
N CYS A 432 -20.58 -3.13 3.20
CA CYS A 432 -20.80 -4.44 3.81
C CYS A 432 -19.46 -5.05 4.19
N MET A 433 -19.25 -5.33 5.46
CA MET A 433 -18.04 -6.00 5.94
C MET A 433 -18.08 -7.48 5.59
N SER A 434 -16.94 -8.06 5.22
CA SER A 434 -16.84 -9.52 5.22
C SER A 434 -16.92 -10.08 6.64
N PRO A 435 -17.33 -11.36 6.83
CA PRO A 435 -17.30 -12.04 8.12
C PRO A 435 -15.93 -11.92 8.80
N CYS A 436 -14.84 -12.09 8.05
CA CYS A 436 -13.49 -11.91 8.56
C CYS A 436 -13.28 -10.50 9.13
N LYS A 437 -13.55 -9.45 8.33
CA LYS A 437 -13.33 -8.08 8.78
C LYS A 437 -14.23 -7.68 9.94
N LYS A 438 -15.46 -8.17 9.96
CA LYS A 438 -16.37 -7.90 11.07
C LYS A 438 -15.83 -8.47 12.39
N LEU A 439 -15.24 -9.67 12.35
CA LEU A 439 -14.66 -10.30 13.53
C LEU A 439 -13.32 -9.66 13.93
N ASN A 440 -12.41 -9.43 12.98
CA ASN A 440 -11.05 -9.02 13.31
C ASN A 440 -10.88 -7.51 13.57
N TRP A 441 -11.73 -6.67 12.97
CA TRP A 441 -11.51 -5.24 12.99
C TRP A 441 -11.89 -4.64 14.34
N GLY A 442 -11.26 -3.53 14.69
CA GLY A 442 -11.53 -2.83 15.95
C GLY A 442 -12.89 -2.13 16.00
N ALA A 443 -13.22 -1.64 17.20
CA ALA A 443 -14.29 -0.69 17.41
C ALA A 443 -14.16 0.54 16.48
N PRO A 444 -15.26 1.19 16.07
CA PRO A 444 -16.65 0.84 16.38
C PRO A 444 -17.27 -0.21 15.43
N TYR A 445 -16.54 -0.63 14.39
CA TYR A 445 -17.12 -1.40 13.29
C TYR A 445 -17.06 -2.91 13.49
N GLY A 446 -16.00 -3.42 14.10
CA GLY A 446 -15.77 -4.85 14.30
C GLY A 446 -15.67 -5.27 15.77
N LEU A 447 -15.30 -6.54 15.96
CA LEU A 447 -15.31 -7.22 17.26
C LEU A 447 -13.92 -7.44 17.86
N GLN A 448 -12.86 -6.98 17.18
CA GLN A 448 -11.46 -6.97 17.62
C GLN A 448 -10.92 -8.34 18.04
N GLN A 449 -11.28 -9.39 17.30
CA GLN A 449 -10.78 -10.73 17.55
C GLN A 449 -9.49 -11.01 16.75
N PRO A 450 -8.52 -11.77 17.29
CA PRO A 450 -7.34 -12.12 16.53
C PRO A 450 -7.70 -13.08 15.39
N GLU A 451 -7.09 -12.90 14.22
CA GLU A 451 -7.31 -13.80 13.07
C GLU A 451 -6.84 -15.23 13.35
N SER A 452 -5.98 -15.44 14.32
CA SER A 452 -5.42 -16.75 14.66
C SER A 452 -6.25 -17.56 15.65
N ASP A 453 -7.49 -17.16 15.97
CA ASP A 453 -8.29 -17.81 17.02
C ASP A 453 -9.78 -17.94 16.66
N GLY A 454 -10.43 -18.92 17.30
CA GLY A 454 -11.87 -19.11 17.32
C GLY A 454 -12.53 -19.09 15.95
N ALA A 455 -13.72 -18.47 15.88
CA ALA A 455 -14.45 -18.26 14.63
C ALA A 455 -13.68 -17.39 13.62
N THR A 456 -12.91 -16.41 14.09
CA THR A 456 -12.18 -15.46 13.24
C THR A 456 -11.19 -16.17 12.34
N MET A 457 -10.48 -17.18 12.85
CA MET A 457 -9.58 -18.01 12.05
C MET A 457 -10.28 -18.70 10.89
N TRP A 458 -11.48 -19.22 11.13
CA TRP A 458 -12.27 -19.89 10.09
C TRP A 458 -12.86 -18.93 9.06
N MET A 459 -13.10 -17.68 9.42
CA MET A 459 -13.62 -16.67 8.50
C MET A 459 -12.50 -15.95 7.73
N CYS A 460 -11.34 -15.74 8.34
CA CYS A 460 -10.21 -15.05 7.74
C CYS A 460 -9.25 -15.97 6.99
N CYS A 461 -9.20 -17.24 7.40
CA CYS A 461 -8.32 -18.26 6.85
C CYS A 461 -6.85 -17.82 6.75
N PRO A 462 -6.22 -17.36 7.85
CA PRO A 462 -4.85 -16.88 7.78
C PRO A 462 -3.90 -18.01 7.37
N THR A 463 -2.99 -17.72 6.44
CA THR A 463 -1.87 -18.60 6.08
C THR A 463 -0.61 -18.17 6.83
N PRO A 464 0.12 -19.06 7.53
CA PRO A 464 1.47 -18.81 7.96
C PRO A 464 2.47 -19.41 6.97
N THR A 465 3.75 -19.18 7.24
CA THR A 465 4.86 -19.85 6.57
C THR A 465 4.73 -21.39 6.61
N PRO A 466 5.14 -22.12 5.56
CA PRO A 466 4.37 -23.27 5.07
C PRO A 466 4.54 -24.60 5.80
N SER A 467 5.49 -24.74 6.73
CA SER A 467 5.91 -26.07 7.18
C SER A 467 5.01 -26.70 8.25
N ASN A 468 4.18 -25.93 8.97
CA ASN A 468 3.41 -26.44 10.10
C ASN A 468 2.00 -25.85 10.22
N CYS A 469 1.36 -25.48 9.11
CA CYS A 469 0.06 -24.85 9.21
C CYS A 469 -1.02 -25.83 9.72
N SER A 470 -1.60 -25.51 10.88
CA SER A 470 -2.77 -26.17 11.44
C SER A 470 -3.63 -25.18 12.24
N PRO A 471 -4.93 -25.49 12.46
CA PRO A 471 -5.79 -24.69 13.33
C PRO A 471 -5.21 -24.46 14.73
N ALA A 472 -4.48 -25.44 15.28
CA ALA A 472 -3.81 -25.33 16.58
C ALA A 472 -2.69 -24.27 16.58
N ASN A 473 -2.12 -23.97 15.42
CA ASN A 473 -1.10 -22.93 15.22
C ASN A 473 -1.71 -21.61 14.71
N GLY A 474 -3.03 -21.48 14.81
CA GLY A 474 -3.74 -20.25 14.41
C GLY A 474 -3.79 -20.04 12.91
N CYS A 475 -3.90 -21.12 12.13
CA CYS A 475 -3.97 -21.01 10.69
C CYS A 475 -4.73 -22.11 9.97
N ILE A 476 -5.04 -21.85 8.70
CA ILE A 476 -5.85 -22.73 7.87
C ILE A 476 -5.22 -22.87 6.48
N THR A 477 -5.08 -24.11 5.99
CA THR A 477 -4.62 -24.37 4.63
C THR A 477 -5.70 -23.95 3.62
N PRO A 478 -5.35 -23.61 2.36
CA PRO A 478 -6.34 -23.26 1.34
C PRO A 478 -7.48 -24.29 1.24
N ASP A 479 -7.16 -25.59 1.13
CA ASP A 479 -8.16 -26.66 1.03
C ASP A 479 -9.08 -26.76 2.26
N THR A 480 -8.53 -26.54 3.45
CA THR A 480 -9.32 -26.52 4.70
C THR A 480 -10.23 -25.30 4.76
N CYS A 481 -9.79 -24.15 4.25
CA CYS A 481 -10.62 -22.94 4.20
C CYS A 481 -11.76 -23.10 3.19
N ARG A 482 -11.47 -23.59 1.98
CA ARG A 482 -12.48 -23.80 0.93
C ARG A 482 -13.57 -24.76 1.40
N THR A 483 -13.23 -25.79 2.16
CA THR A 483 -14.21 -26.73 2.73
C THR A 483 -14.79 -26.29 4.09
N GLY A 484 -14.34 -25.13 4.59
CA GLY A 484 -14.68 -24.58 5.89
C GLY A 484 -16.02 -23.84 5.92
N PRO A 485 -16.35 -23.19 7.04
CA PRO A 485 -17.63 -22.50 7.19
C PRO A 485 -17.73 -21.20 6.37
N ILE A 486 -16.62 -20.55 6.02
CA ILE A 486 -16.65 -19.26 5.31
C ILE A 486 -17.38 -19.35 3.95
N GLU A 487 -17.15 -20.44 3.20
CA GLU A 487 -17.79 -20.70 1.90
C GLU A 487 -19.33 -20.76 2.01
N LYS A 488 -19.85 -21.10 3.20
CA LYS A 488 -21.28 -21.29 3.47
C LYS A 488 -21.96 -20.06 4.06
N THR A 489 -21.23 -18.96 4.23
CA THR A 489 -21.79 -17.73 4.80
C THR A 489 -22.77 -17.07 3.84
N GLN A 490 -23.73 -16.32 4.40
CA GLN A 490 -24.66 -15.52 3.61
C GLN A 490 -23.93 -14.45 2.79
N PHE A 491 -22.83 -13.91 3.33
CA PHE A 491 -21.95 -12.97 2.66
C PHE A 491 -21.39 -13.54 1.36
N VAL A 492 -20.74 -14.72 1.41
CA VAL A 492 -20.15 -15.36 0.22
C VAL A 492 -21.23 -15.66 -0.82
N ALA A 493 -22.35 -16.24 -0.39
CA ALA A 493 -23.48 -16.51 -1.28
C ALA A 493 -24.03 -15.23 -1.94
N ALA A 494 -24.11 -14.12 -1.20
CA ALA A 494 -24.58 -12.84 -1.74
C ALA A 494 -23.58 -12.25 -2.75
N VAL A 495 -22.27 -12.29 -2.47
CA VAL A 495 -21.24 -11.81 -3.40
C VAL A 495 -21.27 -12.63 -4.68
N HIS A 496 -21.31 -13.97 -4.61
CA HIS A 496 -21.35 -14.83 -5.79
C HIS A 496 -22.64 -14.68 -6.61
N ASP A 497 -23.79 -14.41 -5.98
CA ASP A 497 -25.05 -14.10 -6.70
C ASP A 497 -25.01 -12.76 -7.44
N MET A 498 -24.41 -11.74 -6.81
CA MET A 498 -24.36 -10.39 -7.34
C MET A 498 -23.24 -10.21 -8.37
N ALA A 499 -22.08 -10.81 -8.13
CA ALA A 499 -20.87 -10.60 -8.90
C ALA A 499 -20.09 -11.92 -9.08
N PRO A 500 -20.55 -12.81 -9.97
CA PRO A 500 -19.77 -13.99 -10.34
C PRO A 500 -18.39 -13.61 -10.87
N GLY A 501 -17.35 -14.39 -10.52
CA GLY A 501 -15.97 -14.11 -10.92
C GLY A 501 -15.21 -13.17 -9.97
N VAL A 502 -15.72 -12.93 -8.76
CA VAL A 502 -15.14 -12.05 -7.75
C VAL A 502 -14.69 -12.86 -6.53
N TYR A 503 -13.55 -12.50 -5.92
CA TYR A 503 -13.16 -13.08 -4.63
C TYR A 503 -14.09 -12.62 -3.52
N SER A 504 -14.71 -13.56 -2.83
CA SER A 504 -15.52 -13.31 -1.64
C SER A 504 -14.81 -13.67 -0.32
N TYR A 505 -13.71 -14.42 -0.39
CA TYR A 505 -12.83 -14.76 0.75
C TYR A 505 -11.40 -15.14 0.27
N SER A 506 -10.45 -15.28 1.20
CA SER A 506 -9.00 -15.38 0.93
C SER A 506 -8.55 -16.51 -0.02
N TYR A 507 -9.36 -17.56 -0.21
CA TYR A 507 -9.05 -18.68 -1.10
C TYR A 507 -10.22 -19.03 -2.02
N ASP A 508 -10.88 -17.98 -2.52
CA ASP A 508 -11.89 -18.05 -3.57
C ASP A 508 -11.25 -18.06 -4.98
N ASP A 509 -10.05 -18.65 -5.06
CA ASP A 509 -9.18 -18.67 -6.25
C ASP A 509 -9.74 -19.48 -7.41
N GLY A 510 -10.66 -20.41 -7.13
CA GLY A 510 -11.42 -21.12 -8.17
C GLY A 510 -12.32 -20.21 -9.01
N VAL A 511 -12.58 -18.97 -8.58
CA VAL A 511 -13.56 -18.07 -9.21
C VAL A 511 -12.96 -16.73 -9.63
N GLY A 512 -12.16 -16.07 -8.79
CA GLY A 512 -11.77 -14.67 -9.03
C GLY A 512 -10.31 -14.40 -9.40
N LEU A 513 -9.44 -15.42 -9.46
CA LEU A 513 -8.06 -15.21 -9.92
C LEU A 513 -8.00 -15.27 -11.43
N HIS A 514 -7.52 -14.20 -12.03
CA HIS A 514 -7.38 -14.08 -13.46
C HIS A 514 -5.92 -13.83 -13.85
N ALA A 515 -5.58 -14.25 -15.07
CA ALA A 515 -4.24 -14.15 -15.63
C ALA A 515 -4.31 -13.76 -17.10
N CYS A 516 -3.65 -12.67 -17.48
CA CYS A 516 -3.53 -12.24 -18.88
C CYS A 516 -2.07 -11.98 -19.26
N PRO A 517 -1.69 -12.10 -20.54
CA PRO A 517 -0.36 -11.71 -20.99
C PRO A 517 -0.11 -10.22 -20.75
N ALA A 518 1.03 -9.89 -20.15
CA ALA A 518 1.40 -8.52 -19.83
C ALA A 518 1.64 -7.68 -21.08
N GLY A 519 1.31 -6.38 -21.00
CA GLY A 519 1.60 -5.38 -22.05
C GLY A 519 0.74 -5.44 -23.31
N VAL A 520 -0.09 -6.47 -23.48
CA VAL A 520 -1.03 -6.60 -24.62
C VAL A 520 -2.50 -6.56 -24.20
N THR A 521 -2.78 -6.70 -22.90
CA THR A 521 -4.11 -6.52 -22.30
C THR A 521 -4.08 -5.27 -21.43
N LYS A 522 -5.15 -4.47 -21.51
CA LYS A 522 -5.40 -3.32 -20.63
C LYS A 522 -6.73 -3.49 -19.94
N TYR A 523 -6.88 -2.82 -18.80
CA TYR A 523 -8.00 -2.99 -17.89
C TYR A 523 -8.75 -1.66 -17.74
N THR A 524 -10.07 -1.72 -17.75
CA THR A 524 -10.94 -0.59 -17.42
C THR A 524 -11.88 -1.00 -16.29
N MET A 525 -11.72 -0.36 -15.14
CA MET A 525 -12.63 -0.49 -14.00
C MET A 525 -13.57 0.71 -13.98
N GLU A 526 -14.86 0.49 -14.12
CA GLU A 526 -15.89 1.53 -14.08
C GLU A 526 -16.68 1.41 -12.79
N PHE A 527 -16.68 2.45 -11.95
CA PHE A 527 -17.53 2.54 -10.75
C PHE A 527 -18.88 3.15 -11.08
N CYS A 528 -19.95 2.57 -10.51
CA CYS A 528 -21.35 2.86 -10.85
C CYS A 528 -21.64 2.82 -12.36
N PRO A 529 -21.34 1.69 -13.05
CA PRO A 529 -21.63 1.57 -14.48
C PRO A 529 -23.14 1.73 -14.74
N ALA A 530 -23.50 2.09 -15.97
CA ALA A 530 -24.91 2.30 -16.31
C ALA A 530 -25.78 1.07 -15.95
N GLY A 531 -26.86 1.30 -15.21
CA GLY A 531 -27.75 0.24 -14.71
C GLY A 531 -27.29 -0.46 -13.43
N SER A 532 -26.18 -0.04 -12.82
CA SER A 532 -25.75 -0.54 -11.52
C SER A 532 -26.74 -0.18 -10.41
N THR A 533 -26.62 -0.89 -9.30
CA THR A 533 -27.25 -0.46 -8.04
C THR A 533 -26.79 0.95 -7.68
N GLN A 534 -27.67 1.76 -7.09
CA GLN A 534 -27.33 3.10 -6.63
C GLN A 534 -26.36 3.05 -5.43
N TYR A 535 -25.36 3.93 -5.46
CA TYR A 535 -24.46 4.18 -4.32
C TYR A 535 -24.43 5.67 -3.94
N PRO A 536 -24.41 6.04 -2.64
CA PRO A 536 -24.62 5.15 -1.50
C PRO A 536 -26.05 4.58 -1.50
N GLY A 537 -26.22 3.39 -0.90
CA GLY A 537 -27.53 2.72 -0.83
C GLY A 537 -28.55 3.56 -0.06
N THR A 538 -29.81 3.53 -0.50
CA THR A 538 -30.92 3.98 0.33
C THR A 538 -31.19 2.93 1.43
N PRO A 539 -31.62 3.34 2.64
CA PRO A 539 -31.75 2.45 3.80
C PRO A 539 -32.70 1.25 3.62
#